data_AF-A0A2N5CN84-F1
#
_entry.id   AF-A0A2N5CN84-F1
#
_cell.length_a   1.000
_cell.length_b   1.000
_cell.length_c   1.000
_cell.angle_alpha   90.00
_cell.angle_beta   90.00
_cell.angle_gamma   90.00
#
_symmetry.space_group_name_H-M   'P 1'
#
loop_
_entity.id
_entity.type
_entity.pdbx_description
1 polymer ?
#
loop_
_entity_poly.entity_id
_entity_poly.type
_entity_poly.pdbx_seq_one_letter_code
_entity_poly.pdbx_strand_id
1 'polypeptide(L)'
;MTVARRIALLHPAVVTLVMVIAAVAPGPLAVLAPSPLVLGLGMALLLTLTCIWPWAIYVVSAARLPSSPAHAPWLFAAPPILGFIAKAAGLSTQNSPMAFLILGTLGLGLWLAAQALEQADPAKTTPPTTGRIATTMLLLMLPIIGAWMLRIRILRVAASVAA
;
A
#
# COMPACT_ATOMS: atom_id res chain seq x y z
N MET A 1 -9.05 -10.39 8.71
CA MET A 1 -8.68 -9.40 9.74
C MET A 1 -7.35 -9.73 10.44
N THR A 2 -7.15 -10.93 11.00
CA THR A 2 -5.91 -11.33 11.69
C THR A 2 -4.63 -11.19 10.85
N VAL A 3 -4.68 -11.59 9.57
CA VAL A 3 -3.55 -11.46 8.64
C VAL A 3 -3.19 -9.99 8.38
N ALA A 4 -4.19 -9.15 8.08
CA ALA A 4 -4.01 -7.72 7.90
C ALA A 4 -3.42 -7.07 9.15
N ARG A 5 -3.88 -7.45 10.36
CA ARG A 5 -3.30 -6.98 11.62
C ARG A 5 -1.83 -7.35 11.75
N ARG A 6 -1.45 -8.61 11.46
CA ARG A 6 -0.04 -9.03 11.50
C ARG A 6 0.82 -8.23 10.53
N ILE A 7 0.33 -8.01 9.30
CA ILE A 7 1.04 -7.24 8.27
C ILE A 7 1.17 -5.77 8.67
N ALA A 8 0.10 -5.15 9.17
CA ALA A 8 0.13 -3.76 9.64
C ALA A 8 1.10 -3.57 10.82
N LEU A 9 1.23 -4.59 11.68
CA LEU A 9 2.12 -4.61 12.84
C LEU A 9 3.54 -5.07 12.54
N LEU A 10 3.88 -5.35 11.28
CA LEU A 10 5.25 -5.68 10.91
C LEU A 10 6.20 -4.58 11.37
N HIS A 11 7.35 -5.00 11.91
CA HIS A 11 8.36 -4.06 12.38
C HIS A 11 8.85 -3.18 11.23
N PRO A 12 9.07 -1.87 11.42
CA PRO A 12 9.54 -0.99 10.36
C PRO A 12 10.81 -1.50 9.66
N ALA A 13 11.74 -2.11 10.39
CA ALA A 13 12.94 -2.72 9.80
C ALA A 13 12.60 -3.84 8.79
N VAL A 14 11.56 -4.64 9.04
CA VAL A 14 11.11 -5.69 8.11
C VAL A 14 10.50 -5.07 6.86
N VAL A 15 9.65 -4.06 7.02
CA VAL A 15 9.07 -3.31 5.88
C VAL A 15 10.18 -2.68 5.04
N THR A 16 11.15 -2.02 5.68
CA THR A 16 12.32 -1.45 5.01
C THR A 16 13.12 -2.52 4.27
N LEU A 17 13.41 -3.66 4.90
CA LEU A 17 14.15 -4.74 4.26
C LEU A 17 13.45 -5.26 3.01
N VAL A 18 12.13 -5.50 3.10
CA VAL A 18 11.32 -5.93 1.96
C VAL A 18 11.36 -4.90 0.83
N MET A 19 11.30 -3.60 1.15
CA MET A 19 11.37 -2.53 0.16
C MET A 19 12.74 -2.41 -0.49
N VAL A 20 13.82 -2.59 0.26
CA VAL A 20 15.19 -2.60 -0.27
C VAL A 20 15.36 -3.78 -1.24
N ILE A 21 14.91 -4.97 -0.84
CA ILE A 21 14.95 -6.16 -1.71
C ILE A 21 14.13 -5.90 -2.98
N ALA A 22 12.92 -5.34 -2.84
CA ALA A 22 12.06 -5.00 -3.97
C ALA A 22 12.72 -3.98 -4.91
N ALA A 23 13.39 -2.96 -4.38
CA ALA A 23 14.08 -1.96 -5.20
C ALA A 23 15.25 -2.54 -6.01
N VAL A 24 15.95 -3.54 -5.46
CA VAL A 24 17.13 -4.15 -6.09
C VAL A 24 16.77 -5.33 -7.00
N ALA A 25 15.68 -6.06 -6.72
CA ALA A 25 15.26 -7.26 -7.45
C ALA A 25 15.06 -7.12 -8.98
N PRO A 26 14.51 -6.02 -9.55
CA PRO A 26 14.26 -5.94 -10.98
C PRO A 26 15.52 -5.93 -11.85
N GLY A 27 16.67 -5.48 -11.32
CA GLY A 27 17.95 -5.49 -12.03
C GLY A 27 18.42 -6.90 -12.42
N PRO A 28 18.66 -7.80 -11.45
CA PRO A 28 19.08 -9.18 -11.76
C PRO A 28 17.99 -9.99 -12.48
N LEU A 29 16.70 -9.73 -12.22
CA LEU A 29 15.60 -10.43 -12.92
C LEU A 29 15.56 -10.11 -14.42
N ALA A 30 15.80 -8.85 -14.82
CA ALA A 30 15.82 -8.46 -16.22
C ALA A 30 17.01 -9.07 -17.00
N VAL A 31 18.10 -9.37 -16.31
CA VAL A 31 19.30 -10.00 -16.90
C VAL A 31 19.15 -11.50 -17.06
N LEU A 32 18.47 -12.17 -16.11
CA LEU A 32 18.39 -13.63 -16.06
C LEU A 32 17.18 -14.23 -16.80
N ALA A 33 16.10 -13.46 -17.00
CA ALA A 33 14.87 -13.99 -17.58
C ALA A 33 14.15 -12.95 -18.48
N PRO A 34 14.46 -12.89 -19.79
CA PRO A 34 13.91 -11.88 -20.70
C PRO A 34 12.44 -12.10 -21.09
N SER A 35 11.80 -13.18 -20.63
CA SER A 35 10.41 -13.45 -21.03
C SER A 35 9.44 -12.39 -20.49
N PRO A 36 8.51 -11.87 -21.31
CA PRO A 36 7.54 -10.85 -20.89
C PRO A 36 6.69 -11.27 -19.70
N LEU A 37 6.38 -12.57 -19.59
CA LEU A 37 5.66 -13.14 -18.45
C LEU A 37 6.45 -13.04 -17.15
N VAL A 38 7.74 -13.36 -17.15
CA VAL A 38 8.59 -13.26 -15.95
C VAL A 38 8.79 -11.80 -15.54
N LEU A 39 8.98 -10.91 -16.52
CA LEU A 39 9.03 -9.47 -16.25
C LEU A 39 7.71 -8.95 -15.67
N GLY A 40 6.58 -9.44 -16.17
CA GLY A 40 5.26 -9.12 -15.64
C GLY A 40 5.03 -9.62 -14.23
N LEU A 41 5.40 -10.87 -13.93
CA LEU A 41 5.34 -11.42 -12.57
C LEU A 41 6.24 -10.65 -11.61
N GLY A 42 7.46 -10.31 -12.05
CA GLY A 42 8.38 -9.47 -11.27
C GLY A 42 7.76 -8.11 -10.95
N MET A 43 7.19 -7.42 -11.94
CA MET A 43 6.51 -6.13 -11.74
C MET A 43 5.30 -6.26 -10.79
N ALA A 44 4.48 -7.30 -10.97
CA ALA A 44 3.31 -7.53 -10.12
C ALA A 44 3.72 -7.79 -8.66
N LEU A 45 4.78 -8.56 -8.45
CA LEU A 45 5.33 -8.83 -7.12
C LEU A 45 5.77 -7.54 -6.44
N LEU A 46 6.52 -6.68 -7.15
CA LEU A 46 6.99 -5.40 -6.62
C LEU A 46 5.82 -4.48 -6.22
N LEU A 47 4.83 -4.34 -7.10
CA LEU A 47 3.63 -3.55 -6.80
C LEU A 47 2.78 -4.17 -5.69
N THR A 48 2.76 -5.50 -5.57
CA THR A 48 2.07 -6.16 -4.46
C THR A 48 2.74 -5.83 -3.13
N LEU A 49 4.07 -5.85 -3.08
CA LEU A 49 4.82 -5.48 -1.87
C LEU A 49 4.57 -4.03 -1.44
N THR A 50 4.41 -3.10 -2.39
CA THR A 50 4.08 -1.71 -2.08
C THR A 50 2.62 -1.50 -1.67
N CYS A 51 1.70 -2.30 -2.20
CA CYS A 51 0.27 -2.18 -1.90
C CYS A 51 -0.18 -2.93 -0.64
N ILE A 52 0.50 -4.02 -0.27
CA ILE A 52 0.06 -4.92 0.80
C ILE A 52 0.08 -4.24 2.18
N TRP A 53 1.04 -3.36 2.43
CA TRP A 53 1.15 -2.67 3.71
C TRP A 53 0.08 -1.57 3.88
N PRO A 54 -0.14 -0.66 2.91
CA PRO A 54 -1.29 0.24 2.91
C PRO A 54 -2.64 -0.48 2.97
N TRP A 55 -2.81 -1.59 2.25
CA TRP A 55 -3.99 -2.43 2.32
C TRP A 55 -4.25 -2.95 3.74
N ALA A 56 -3.22 -3.47 4.39
CA ALA A 56 -3.32 -3.99 5.74
C ALA A 56 -3.73 -2.90 6.73
N ILE A 57 -3.15 -1.70 6.61
CA ILE A 57 -3.51 -0.53 7.41
C ILE A 57 -4.96 -0.13 7.17
N TYR A 58 -5.39 -0.08 5.92
CA TYR A 58 -6.78 0.22 5.57
C TYR A 58 -7.74 -0.78 6.20
N VAL A 59 -7.51 -2.09 6.03
CA VAL A 59 -8.38 -3.14 6.57
C VAL A 59 -8.48 -3.06 8.10
N VAL A 60 -7.35 -2.86 8.79
CA VAL A 60 -7.34 -2.74 10.26
C VAL A 60 -8.07 -1.48 10.72
N SER A 61 -7.87 -0.35 10.03
CA SER A 61 -8.48 0.93 10.41
C SER A 61 -9.98 0.96 10.10
N ALA A 62 -10.38 0.44 8.94
CA ALA A 62 -11.78 0.36 8.51
C ALA A 62 -12.62 -0.52 9.44
N ALA A 63 -12.03 -1.56 10.06
CA ALA A 63 -12.72 -2.41 11.03
C ALA A 63 -13.26 -1.65 12.25
N ARG A 64 -12.72 -0.46 12.56
CA ARG A 64 -13.19 0.40 13.67
C ARG A 64 -14.27 1.40 13.24
N LEU A 65 -14.53 1.53 11.94
CA LEU A 65 -15.37 2.57 11.39
C LEU A 65 -16.74 1.98 11.01
N PRO A 66 -17.84 2.33 11.70
CA PRO A 66 -19.16 1.72 11.51
C PRO A 66 -19.79 1.96 10.13
N SER A 67 -19.29 2.95 9.39
CA SER A 67 -19.80 3.37 8.07
C SER A 67 -18.73 3.38 6.99
N SER A 68 -17.58 2.70 7.20
CA SER A 68 -16.57 2.64 6.15
C SER A 68 -17.12 1.85 4.97
N PRO A 69 -17.15 2.40 3.75
CA PRO A 69 -17.70 1.70 2.61
C PRO A 69 -16.90 0.41 2.40
N ALA A 70 -17.59 -0.73 2.47
CA ALA A 70 -17.04 -2.08 2.34
C ALA A 70 -16.41 -2.40 0.96
N HIS A 71 -16.22 -1.39 0.11
CA HIS A 71 -16.08 -1.54 -1.33
C HIS A 71 -14.69 -1.23 -1.89
N ALA A 72 -13.67 -0.98 -1.06
CA ALA A 72 -12.35 -0.56 -1.53
C ALA A 72 -11.16 -1.54 -1.42
N PRO A 73 -11.21 -2.73 -0.78
CA PRO A 73 -10.01 -3.57 -0.66
C PRO A 73 -9.39 -3.98 -2.02
N TRP A 74 -10.22 -4.12 -3.05
CA TRP A 74 -9.78 -4.47 -4.40
C TRP A 74 -8.91 -3.38 -5.06
N LEU A 75 -9.05 -2.11 -4.64
CA LEU A 75 -8.23 -1.00 -5.18
C LEU A 75 -6.74 -1.20 -4.90
N PHE A 76 -6.39 -1.94 -3.84
CA PHE A 76 -4.99 -2.27 -3.54
C PHE A 76 -4.46 -3.44 -4.39
N ALA A 77 -5.35 -4.25 -4.97
CA ALA A 77 -5.00 -5.29 -5.94
C ALA A 77 -4.94 -4.75 -7.38
N ALA A 78 -5.55 -3.59 -7.66
CA ALA A 78 -5.59 -3.03 -9.00
C ALA A 78 -4.18 -2.66 -9.54
N PRO A 79 -3.30 -1.94 -8.81
CA PRO A 79 -1.95 -1.63 -9.29
C PRO A 79 -1.14 -2.87 -9.72
N PRO A 80 -1.01 -3.94 -8.90
CA PRO A 80 -0.23 -5.11 -9.30
C PRO A 80 -0.85 -5.85 -10.50
N ILE A 81 -2.18 -5.96 -10.59
CA ILE A 81 -2.85 -6.58 -11.73
C ILE A 81 -2.60 -5.78 -13.01
N LEU A 82 -2.75 -4.45 -12.95
CA LEU A 82 -2.50 -3.57 -14.09
C LEU A 82 -1.02 -3.60 -14.51
N GLY A 83 -0.09 -3.62 -13.54
CA GLY A 83 1.35 -3.75 -13.83
C GLY A 83 1.71 -5.08 -14.51
N PHE A 84 1.09 -6.19 -14.06
CA PHE A 84 1.24 -7.49 -14.72
C PHE A 84 0.75 -7.44 -16.16
N ILE A 85 -0.49 -6.97 -16.39
CA ILE A 85 -1.09 -6.87 -17.73
C ILE A 85 -0.23 -6.00 -18.64
N ALA A 86 0.25 -4.85 -18.12
CA ALA A 86 1.08 -3.93 -18.89
C ALA A 86 2.34 -4.62 -19.41
N LYS A 87 3.06 -5.32 -18.53
CA LYS A 87 4.31 -5.99 -18.90
C LYS A 87 4.10 -7.24 -19.73
N ALA A 88 3.08 -8.05 -19.41
CA ALA A 88 2.76 -9.26 -20.15
C ALA A 88 2.31 -8.95 -21.59
N ALA A 89 1.56 -7.85 -21.78
CA ALA A 89 1.11 -7.40 -23.10
C ALA A 89 2.11 -6.45 -23.79
N GLY A 90 3.30 -6.22 -23.22
CA GLY A 90 4.31 -5.34 -23.80
C GLY A 90 3.91 -3.85 -23.87
N LEU A 91 2.92 -3.43 -23.09
CA LEU A 91 2.48 -2.04 -22.99
C LEU A 91 3.53 -1.20 -22.26
N SER A 92 3.76 0.02 -22.76
CA SER A 92 4.59 0.99 -22.05
C SER A 92 3.97 1.32 -20.70
N THR A 93 4.78 1.30 -19.64
CA THR A 93 4.44 1.80 -18.30
C THR A 93 5.04 3.17 -18.04
N GLN A 94 5.62 3.82 -19.06
CA GLN A 94 6.22 5.14 -18.99
C GLN A 94 5.41 6.11 -19.85
N ASN A 95 4.98 7.23 -19.26
CA ASN A 95 4.22 8.29 -19.94
C ASN A 95 3.03 7.76 -20.77
N SER A 96 2.31 6.78 -20.24
CA SER A 96 1.23 6.08 -20.94
C SER A 96 -0.08 6.13 -20.14
N PRO A 97 -1.24 5.88 -20.79
CA PRO A 97 -2.51 5.72 -20.09
C PRO A 97 -2.47 4.63 -19.01
N MET A 98 -1.68 3.57 -19.24
CA MET A 98 -1.50 2.49 -18.28
C MET A 98 -0.76 2.96 -17.02
N ALA A 99 0.26 3.81 -17.18
CA ALA A 99 0.95 4.44 -16.05
C ALA A 99 -0.02 5.30 -15.23
N PHE A 100 -0.90 6.07 -15.89
CA PHE A 100 -1.92 6.86 -15.23
C PHE A 100 -2.91 5.99 -14.44
N LEU A 101 -3.37 4.87 -14.99
CA LEU A 101 -4.27 3.95 -14.28
C LEU A 101 -3.60 3.31 -13.06
N ILE A 102 -2.34 2.88 -13.19
CA ILE A 102 -1.57 2.30 -12.07
C ILE A 102 -1.38 3.34 -10.97
N LEU A 103 -0.94 4.56 -11.31
CA LEU A 103 -0.72 5.62 -10.32
C LEU A 103 -2.03 6.13 -9.71
N GLY A 104 -3.09 6.25 -10.51
CA GLY A 104 -4.40 6.69 -10.05
C GLY A 104 -5.02 5.71 -9.06
N THR A 105 -5.02 4.41 -9.37
CA THR A 105 -5.54 3.37 -8.47
C THR A 105 -4.70 3.25 -7.20
N LEU A 106 -3.38 3.34 -7.31
CA LEU A 106 -2.47 3.38 -6.15
C LEU A 106 -2.73 4.61 -5.28
N GLY A 107 -2.84 5.79 -5.89
CA GLY A 107 -3.10 7.05 -5.19
C GLY A 107 -4.44 7.04 -4.45
N LEU A 108 -5.50 6.54 -5.08
CA LEU A 108 -6.81 6.37 -4.44
C LEU A 108 -6.74 5.36 -3.28
N GLY A 109 -6.05 4.23 -3.45
CA GLY A 109 -5.85 3.25 -2.36
C GLY A 109 -5.12 3.86 -1.17
N LEU A 110 -4.03 4.60 -1.41
CA LEU A 110 -3.27 5.28 -0.37
C LEU A 110 -4.07 6.37 0.33
N TRP A 111 -4.87 7.14 -0.42
CA TRP A 111 -5.77 8.14 0.14
C TRP A 111 -6.78 7.50 1.10
N LEU A 112 -7.43 6.40 0.68
CA LEU A 112 -8.39 5.68 1.52
C LEU A 112 -7.74 5.07 2.76
N ALA A 113 -6.53 4.51 2.63
CA ALA A 113 -5.77 4.01 3.77
C ALA A 113 -5.43 5.13 4.76
N ALA A 114 -4.95 6.27 4.26
CA ALA A 114 -4.62 7.43 5.07
C ALA A 114 -5.85 8.00 5.79
N GLN A 115 -6.95 8.17 5.06
CA GLN A 115 -8.22 8.64 5.60
C GLN A 115 -8.74 7.70 6.69
N ALA A 116 -8.77 6.39 6.43
CA ALA A 116 -9.22 5.40 7.40
C ALA A 116 -8.35 5.41 8.66
N LEU A 117 -7.02 5.45 8.52
CA LEU A 117 -6.09 5.51 9.65
C LEU A 117 -6.27 6.80 10.48
N GLU A 118 -6.50 7.92 9.81
CA GLU A 118 -6.74 9.21 10.46
C GLU A 118 -8.08 9.30 11.19
N GLN A 119 -9.12 8.62 10.69
CA GLN A 119 -10.43 8.55 11.33
C GLN A 119 -10.47 7.53 12.48
N ALA A 120 -9.72 6.43 12.35
CA ALA A 120 -9.73 5.36 13.34
C ALA A 120 -8.87 5.64 14.58
N ASP A 121 -7.93 6.59 14.51
CA ASP A 121 -6.99 6.93 15.58
C ASP A 121 -7.72 7.45 16.84
N PRO A 122 -7.76 6.69 17.95
CA PRO A 122 -8.51 7.08 19.15
C PRO A 122 -7.93 8.30 19.86
N ALA A 123 -6.68 8.67 19.59
CA ALA A 123 -6.06 9.84 20.22
C ALA A 123 -6.49 11.17 19.58
N LYS A 124 -7.27 11.14 18.47
CA LYS A 124 -7.77 12.33 17.81
C LYS A 124 -9.27 12.45 18.01
N THR A 125 -9.68 13.59 18.56
CA THR A 125 -11.10 13.93 18.78
C THR A 125 -11.67 14.77 17.64
N THR A 126 -10.80 15.35 16.80
CA THR A 126 -11.22 16.20 15.67
C THR A 126 -11.25 15.44 14.35
N PRO A 127 -12.25 15.71 13.49
CA PRO A 127 -12.33 15.11 12.17
C PRO A 127 -11.06 15.44 11.36
N PRO A 128 -10.58 14.51 10.52
CA PRO A 128 -9.36 14.73 9.77
C PRO A 128 -9.53 15.78 8.69
N THR A 129 -8.57 16.71 8.64
CA THR A 129 -8.47 17.69 7.56
C THR A 129 -7.81 17.07 6.34
N THR A 130 -8.12 17.61 5.15
CA THR A 130 -7.52 17.19 3.88
C THR A 130 -6.00 17.20 3.93
N GLY A 131 -5.37 18.22 4.52
CA GLY A 131 -3.93 18.31 4.67
C GLY A 131 -3.34 17.18 5.53
N ARG A 132 -4.02 16.79 6.60
CA ARG A 132 -3.60 15.71 7.51
C ARG A 132 -3.67 14.33 6.83
N ILE A 133 -4.70 14.12 6.01
CA ILE A 133 -4.84 12.94 5.17
C ILE A 133 -3.73 12.90 4.13
N ALA A 134 -3.47 14.01 3.43
CA ALA A 134 -2.40 14.12 2.44
C ALA A 134 -1.01 13.85 3.06
N THR A 135 -0.72 14.39 4.26
CA THR A 135 0.53 14.08 4.97
C THR A 135 0.64 12.60 5.30
N THR A 136 -0.42 11.97 5.79
CA THR A 136 -0.41 10.53 6.09
C THR A 136 -0.25 9.70 4.81
N MET A 137 -0.90 10.10 3.71
CA MET A 137 -0.75 9.49 2.40
C MET A 137 0.70 9.56 1.90
N LEU A 138 1.36 10.73 2.02
CA LEU A 138 2.77 10.88 1.66
C LEU A 138 3.68 9.99 2.50
N LEU A 139 3.41 9.87 3.81
CA LEU A 139 4.13 8.93 4.66
C LEU A 139 3.93 7.48 4.21
N LEU A 140 2.72 7.09 3.81
CA LEU A 140 2.46 5.75 3.27
C LEU A 140 3.19 5.50 1.92
N MET A 141 3.41 6.54 1.10
CA MET A 141 4.22 6.45 -0.11
C MET A 141 5.72 6.30 0.15
N LEU A 142 6.18 6.73 1.32
CA LEU A 142 7.59 6.67 1.73
C LEU A 142 7.75 5.57 2.80
N PRO A 143 7.64 4.28 2.44
CA PRO A 143 7.47 3.20 3.41
C PRO A 143 8.58 3.12 4.46
N ILE A 144 9.81 3.53 4.13
CA ILE A 144 10.91 3.57 5.11
C ILE A 144 10.59 4.59 6.21
N ILE A 145 10.49 5.88 5.87
CA ILE A 145 10.26 6.95 6.84
C ILE A 145 8.85 6.83 7.44
N GLY A 146 7.86 6.55 6.59
CA GLY A 146 6.48 6.36 6.95
C GLY A 146 6.24 5.23 7.93
N ALA A 147 6.88 4.07 7.77
CA ALA A 147 6.71 2.95 8.70
C ALA A 147 7.14 3.32 10.12
N TRP A 148 8.26 4.05 10.26
CA TRP A 148 8.70 4.54 11.56
C TRP A 148 7.77 5.59 12.14
N MET A 149 7.41 6.62 11.35
CA MET A 149 6.57 7.73 11.82
C MET A 149 5.13 7.30 12.13
N LEU A 150 4.57 6.35 11.37
CA LEU A 150 3.19 5.89 11.55
C LEU A 150 3.07 4.75 12.57
N ARG A 151 4.17 4.12 13.00
CA ARG A 151 4.16 2.94 13.88
C ARG A 151 3.28 3.11 15.11
N ILE A 152 3.46 4.21 15.86
CA ILE A 152 2.72 4.45 17.11
C ILE A 152 1.22 4.60 16.84
N ARG A 153 0.85 5.20 15.70
CA ARG A 153 -0.56 5.36 15.30
C ARG A 153 -1.18 4.03 14.90
N ILE A 154 -0.48 3.25 14.08
CA ILE A 154 -0.92 1.92 13.65
C ILE A 154 -1.09 1.00 14.87
N LEU A 155 -0.13 1.01 15.82
CA LEU A 155 -0.23 0.23 17.06
C LEU A 155 -1.46 0.61 17.89
N ARG A 156 -1.73 1.91 18.05
CA ARG A 156 -2.92 2.39 18.78
C ARG A 156 -4.22 1.93 18.14
N VAL A 157 -4.34 2.06 16.82
CA VAL A 157 -5.52 1.61 16.07
C VAL A 157 -5.65 0.08 16.13
N ALA A 158 -4.56 -0.65 15.97
CA ALA A 158 -4.58 -2.11 16.04
C ALA A 158 -4.88 -2.66 17.45
N ALA A 159 -4.59 -1.90 18.51
CA ALA A 159 -4.93 -2.25 19.89
C ALA A 159 -6.42 -2.01 20.16
N SER A 160 -6.98 -0.89 19.72
CA SER A 160 -8.39 -0.52 19.95
C SER A 160 -9.39 -1.38 19.18
N VAL A 161 -8.93 -2.09 18.16
CA VAL A 161 -9.73 -3.01 17.35
C VAL A 161 -9.79 -4.44 17.96
N ALA A 162 -8.94 -4.73 18.95
CA ALA A 162 -8.90 -6.03 19.62
C ALA A 162 -9.54 -6.05 21.00
N ALA A 163 -9.96 -4.88 21.49
CA ALA A 163 -10.76 -4.70 22.69
C ALA A 163 -12.25 -4.68 22.31
#